data_AF-A0A259SBT8-F1
#
_entry.id   AF-A0A259SBT8-F1
#
_cell.length_a   1.000
_cell.length_b   1.000
_cell.length_c   1.000
_cell.angle_alpha   90.00
_cell.angle_beta   90.00
_cell.angle_gamma   90.00
#
_symmetry.space_group_name_H-M   'P 1'
#
loop_
_entity.id
_entity.type
_entity.pdbx_description
1 polymer ?
#
loop_
_entity_poly.entity_id
_entity_poly.type
_entity_poly.pdbx_seq_one_letter_code
_entity_poly.pdbx_strand_id
1 'polypeptide(L)'
;MTLFKQLLVNPNGRDFVVGDIHGHLSRLEKVLDYHQFKPESDRLIAVGDLINRGTDSLNTLRLLSEPWFFSVAGNHERMISQYRQALTRRQLTADERQKM
;
A
#
# COMPACT_ATOMS: atom_id res chain seq x y z
N MET A 1 -13.03 6.78 -0.67
CA MET A 1 -11.66 6.79 -1.22
C MET A 1 -11.41 8.15 -1.82
N THR A 2 -10.33 8.82 -1.43
CA THR A 2 -9.91 10.06 -2.08
C THR A 2 -9.18 9.71 -3.37
N LEU A 3 -9.62 10.25 -4.51
CA LEU A 3 -9.02 9.98 -5.81
C LEU A 3 -7.65 10.66 -5.96
N PHE A 4 -7.50 11.82 -5.31
CA PHE A 4 -6.28 12.63 -5.32
C PHE A 4 -5.92 13.00 -3.89
N LYS A 5 -4.63 12.90 -3.55
CA LYS A 5 -4.10 13.41 -2.28
C LYS A 5 -2.95 14.36 -2.61
N GLN A 6 -3.06 15.61 -2.17
CA GLN A 6 -1.98 16.56 -2.29
C GLN A 6 -1.09 16.47 -1.05
N LEU A 7 0.20 16.30 -1.27
CA LEU A 7 1.20 16.43 -0.23
C LEU A 7 1.79 17.83 -0.31
N LEU A 8 1.71 18.59 0.78
CA LEU A 8 2.43 19.86 0.88
C LEU A 8 3.93 19.60 0.94
N VAL A 9 4.72 20.65 0.67
CA VAL A 9 6.17 20.64 0.81
C VAL A 9 6.55 20.08 2.19
N ASN A 10 7.55 19.20 2.23
CA ASN A 10 8.13 18.71 3.47
C ASN A 10 9.29 19.64 3.89
N PRO A 11 9.12 20.53 4.87
CA PRO A 11 10.21 21.40 5.32
C PRO A 11 11.21 20.68 6.24
N ASN A 12 10.85 19.50 6.76
CA ASN A 12 11.57 18.85 7.85
C ASN A 12 12.53 17.76 7.38
N GLY A 13 12.34 17.24 6.16
CA GLY A 13 13.15 16.15 5.63
C GLY A 13 12.99 15.97 4.13
N ARG A 14 13.36 14.79 3.65
CA ARG A 14 13.43 14.44 2.23
C ARG A 14 12.21 13.62 1.81
N ASP A 15 11.78 13.81 0.57
CA ASP A 15 10.79 12.95 -0.04
C ASP A 15 11.49 11.93 -0.95
N PHE A 16 11.30 10.65 -0.64
CA PHE A 16 11.76 9.53 -1.46
C PHE A 16 10.61 9.04 -2.31
N VAL A 17 10.90 8.68 -3.56
CA VAL A 17 9.96 8.01 -4.45
C VAL A 17 10.50 6.63 -4.76
N VAL A 18 9.66 5.60 -4.62
CA VAL A 18 10.02 4.21 -4.87
C VAL A 18 9.07 3.57 -5.87
N GLY A 19 9.64 2.73 -6.73
CA GLY A 19 8.91 1.87 -7.65
C GLY A 19 8.16 0.74 -6.91
N ASP A 20 7.76 -0.27 -7.69
CA ASP A 20 7.00 -1.42 -7.20
C ASP A 20 7.76 -2.17 -6.09
N ILE A 21 7.07 -2.48 -4.98
CA ILE A 21 7.67 -3.19 -3.84
C ILE A 21 7.35 -4.68 -3.90
N HIS A 22 6.14 -5.04 -4.35
CA HIS A 22 5.72 -6.41 -4.58
C HIS A 22 6.07 -7.36 -3.42
N GLY A 23 5.77 -7.00 -2.17
CA GLY A 23 6.01 -7.85 -1.01
C GLY A 23 7.50 -8.09 -0.66
N HIS A 24 8.45 -7.35 -1.24
CA HIS A 24 9.88 -7.46 -0.94
C HIS A 24 10.31 -6.45 0.14
N LEU A 25 9.62 -6.46 1.29
CA LEU A 25 9.84 -5.50 2.38
C LEU A 25 11.31 -5.41 2.80
N SER A 26 12.00 -6.55 2.96
CA SER A 26 13.40 -6.56 3.37
C SER A 26 14.36 -5.90 2.37
N ARG A 27 14.00 -5.83 1.08
CA ARG A 27 14.79 -5.08 0.08
C ARG A 27 14.55 -3.58 0.24
N LEU A 28 13.31 -3.19 0.47
CA LEU A 28 12.97 -1.80 0.74
C LEU A 28 13.70 -1.30 1.98
N GLU A 29 13.63 -2.03 3.09
CA GLU A 29 14.31 -1.68 4.36
C GLU A 29 15.82 -1.47 4.16
N LYS A 30 16.49 -2.36 3.42
CA LYS A 30 17.93 -2.22 3.11
C LYS A 30 18.24 -0.96 2.30
N VAL A 31 17.39 -0.60 1.34
CA VAL A 31 17.58 0.61 0.53
C VAL A 31 17.36 1.86 1.39
N LEU A 32 16.34 1.85 2.25
CA LEU A 32 16.06 2.95 3.17
C LEU A 32 17.20 3.14 4.18
N ASP A 33 17.70 2.07 4.76
CA ASP A 33 18.85 2.09 5.68
C ASP A 33 20.12 2.61 4.99
N TYR A 34 20.41 2.13 3.78
CA TYR A 34 21.54 2.61 2.98
C TYR A 34 21.48 4.13 2.70
N HIS A 35 20.28 4.67 2.48
CA HIS A 35 20.07 6.11 2.28
C HIS A 35 19.85 6.90 3.58
N GLN A 36 20.00 6.25 4.74
CA GLN A 36 19.82 6.82 6.06
C GLN A 36 18.45 7.50 6.19
N PHE A 37 17.40 6.80 5.74
CA PHE A 37 16.02 7.27 5.83
C PHE A 37 15.61 7.49 7.29
N LYS A 38 14.96 8.62 7.58
CA LYS A 38 14.52 9.00 8.91
C LYS A 38 13.00 9.11 8.96
N PRO A 39 12.27 8.10 9.46
CA PRO A 39 10.80 8.09 9.49
C PRO A 39 10.17 9.29 10.23
N GLU A 40 10.93 9.97 11.08
CA GLU A 40 10.48 11.13 11.86
C GLU A 40 10.40 12.41 11.01
N SER A 41 11.12 12.47 9.89
CA SER A 41 11.26 13.67 9.06
C SER A 41 11.11 13.44 7.57
N ASP A 42 11.57 12.29 7.08
CA ASP A 42 11.49 11.90 5.67
C ASP A 42 10.13 11.27 5.35
N ARG A 43 9.72 11.33 4.09
CA ARG A 43 8.54 10.64 3.57
C ARG A 43 8.93 9.67 2.46
N LEU A 44 8.27 8.53 2.41
CA LEU A 44 8.40 7.57 1.31
C LEU A 44 7.09 7.53 0.51
N ILE A 45 7.19 7.74 -0.80
CA ILE A 45 6.06 7.79 -1.72
C ILE A 45 6.21 6.66 -2.74
N ALA A 46 5.39 5.61 -2.60
CA ALA A 46 5.36 4.47 -3.51
C ALA A 46 4.42 4.70 -4.70
N VAL A 47 4.80 4.19 -5.87
CA VAL A 47 3.99 4.25 -7.10
C VAL A 47 2.86 3.21 -7.17
N GLY A 48 2.65 2.43 -6.09
CA GLY A 48 1.69 1.33 -6.02
C GLY A 48 2.37 -0.04 -6.08
N ASP A 49 1.58 -1.08 -6.34
CA ASP A 49 2.06 -2.46 -6.49
C ASP A 49 2.91 -2.92 -5.30
N LEU A 50 2.29 -2.80 -4.13
CA LEU A 50 2.87 -3.14 -2.83
C LEU A 50 2.86 -4.65 -2.60
N ILE A 51 1.93 -5.38 -3.23
CA ILE A 51 1.70 -6.81 -2.98
C ILE A 51 1.96 -7.72 -4.18
N ASN A 52 1.87 -9.03 -3.92
CA ASN A 52 2.13 -10.16 -4.81
C ASN A 52 3.62 -10.28 -5.20
N ARG A 53 4.00 -11.45 -5.75
CA ARG A 53 5.37 -11.85 -6.15
C ARG A 53 6.34 -12.10 -4.98
N GLY A 54 6.43 -11.18 -4.03
CA GLY A 54 7.28 -11.33 -2.84
C GLY A 54 6.58 -12.11 -1.73
N THR A 55 7.37 -12.52 -0.74
CA THR A 55 6.93 -13.36 0.38
C THR A 55 6.26 -12.59 1.49
N ASP A 56 6.38 -11.25 1.54
CA ASP A 56 5.93 -10.43 2.65
C ASP A 56 4.94 -9.31 2.23
N SER A 57 3.91 -9.70 1.48
CA SER A 57 2.87 -8.76 1.06
C SER A 57 2.10 -8.16 2.25
N LEU A 58 1.88 -8.94 3.32
CA LEU A 58 1.10 -8.48 4.47
C LEU A 58 1.83 -7.38 5.24
N ASN A 59 3.11 -7.55 5.58
CA ASN A 59 3.83 -6.48 6.28
C ASN A 59 4.11 -5.30 5.35
N THR A 60 4.28 -5.53 4.05
CA THR A 60 4.37 -4.42 3.08
C THR A 60 3.09 -3.56 3.09
N LEU A 61 1.90 -4.16 3.17
CA LEU A 61 0.66 -3.41 3.33
C LEU A 61 0.55 -2.66 4.66
N ARG A 62 1.19 -3.14 5.74
CA ARG A 62 1.19 -2.46 7.04
C ARG A 62 1.86 -1.09 6.96
N LEU A 63 2.78 -0.88 6.02
CA LEU A 63 3.37 0.43 5.76
C LEU A 63 2.32 1.51 5.48
N LEU A 64 1.15 1.17 4.92
CA LEU A 64 0.06 2.15 4.69
C LEU A 64 -0.50 2.77 5.98
N SER A 65 -0.19 2.20 7.14
CA SER A 65 -0.57 2.75 8.45
C SER A 65 0.49 3.68 9.05
N GLU A 66 1.67 3.75 8.43
CA GLU A 66 2.76 4.61 8.87
C GLU A 66 2.56 6.04 8.40
N PRO A 67 2.78 7.06 9.26
CA PRO A 67 2.54 8.47 8.91
C PRO A 67 3.51 8.99 7.83
N TRP A 68 4.68 8.37 7.71
CA TRP A 68 5.74 8.72 6.77
C TRP A 68 5.59 8.01 5.41
N PHE A 69 4.66 7.06 5.27
CA PHE A 69 4.49 6.27 4.06
C PHE A 69 3.23 6.67 3.29
N PHE A 70 3.39 6.90 2.00
CA PHE A 70 2.32 7.25 1.07
C PHE A 70 2.40 6.34 -0.14
N SER A 71 1.25 5.96 -0.69
CA SER A 71 1.20 5.18 -1.92
C SER A 71 -0.01 5.58 -2.74
N VAL A 72 0.13 5.56 -4.05
CA VAL A 72 -1.02 5.42 -4.94
C VAL A 72 -1.44 3.94 -5.00
N ALA A 73 -2.66 3.66 -5.46
CA ALA A 73 -3.13 2.29 -5.62
C ALA A 73 -2.71 1.73 -6.99
N GLY A 74 -1.85 0.71 -6.98
CA GLY A 74 -1.43 -0.02 -8.18
C GLY A 74 -2.50 -0.96 -8.70
N ASN A 75 -2.23 -1.63 -9.83
CA ASN A 75 -3.16 -2.61 -10.41
C ASN A 75 -3.30 -3.85 -9.51
N HIS A 76 -2.27 -4.20 -8.75
CA HIS A 76 -2.33 -5.32 -7.80
C HIS A 76 -3.30 -5.05 -6.64
N GLU A 77 -3.25 -3.85 -6.04
CA GLU A 77 -4.20 -3.45 -5.00
C GLU A 77 -5.64 -3.32 -5.54
N ARG A 78 -5.79 -2.82 -6.78
CA ARG A 78 -7.10 -2.72 -7.42
C ARG A 78 -7.71 -4.10 -7.66
N MET A 79 -6.92 -5.06 -8.14
CA MET A 79 -7.36 -6.42 -8.42
C MET A 79 -7.87 -7.12 -7.14
N ILE A 80 -7.09 -7.08 -6.04
CA ILE A 80 -7.52 -7.71 -4.79
C ILE A 80 -8.77 -7.03 -4.20
N SER A 81 -8.86 -5.70 -4.30
CA SER A 81 -10.04 -4.95 -3.86
C SER A 81 -11.29 -5.34 -4.65
N GLN A 82 -11.19 -5.44 -5.98
CA GLN A 82 -12.28 -5.88 -6.85
C GLN A 82 -12.69 -7.32 -6.55
N TYR A 83 -11.73 -8.23 -6.38
CA TYR A 83 -12.00 -9.62 -6.03
C TYR A 83 -12.72 -9.73 -4.69
N ARG A 84 -12.27 -8.99 -3.67
CA ARG A 84 -12.91 -8.95 -2.34
C ARG A 84 -14.35 -8.42 -2.44
N GLN A 85 -14.58 -7.34 -3.18
CA GLN A 85 -15.93 -6.81 -3.40
C GLN A 85 -16.85 -7.81 -4.09
N ALA A 86 -16.34 -8.53 -5.10
CA ALA A 86 -17.10 -9.57 -5.78
C ALA A 86 -17.47 -10.74 -4.84
N LEU A 87 -16.53 -11.19 -3.99
CA LEU A 87 -16.80 -12.21 -2.99
C LEU A 87 -17.83 -11.76 -1.95
N THR A 88 -17.70 -10.54 -1.42
CA THR A 88 -18.67 -9.98 -0.45
C THR A 88 -20.07 -9.90 -1.06
N ARG A 89 -20.20 -9.46 -2.32
CA ARG A 89 -21.50 -9.41 -3.02
C ARG A 89 -22.11 -10.81 -3.19
N ARG A 90 -21.29 -11.82 -3.54
CA ARG A 90 -21.77 -13.21 -3.67
C ARG A 90 -22.26 -13.78 -2.34
N GLN A 91 -21.55 -13.53 -1.24
CA GLN A 91 -21.96 -14.00 0.09
C GLN A 91 -23.30 -13.39 0.50
N LEU A 92 -23.48 -12.08 0.32
CA LEU A 92 -24.75 -11.40 0.60
C LEU A 92 -25.92 -12.02 -0.18
N THR A 93 -25.74 -12.28 -1.48
CA THR A 93 -26.81 -12.90 -2.29
C THR A 93 -27.13 -14.35 -1.91
N ALA A 94 -26.17 -15.08 -1.34
CA ALA A 94 -26.39 -16.44 -0.85
C ALA A 94 -27.16 -16.43 0.48
N ASP A 95 -26.77 -15.55 1.41
CA ASP A 95 -27.44 -15.39 2.70
C ASP A 95 -28.88 -14.85 2.55
N GLU A 96 -29.12 -13.99 1.54
CA GLU A 96 -30.47 -13.52 1.18
C GLU A 96 -31.36 -14.65 0.63
N ARG A 97 -30.80 -15.55 -0.21
CA ARG A 97 -31.52 -16.71 -0.74
C ARG A 97 -31.84 -17.75 0.33
N GLN A 98 -31.04 -17.84 1.39
CA GLN A 98 -31.24 -18.79 2.48
C GLN A 98 -32.25 -18.28 3.53
N LYS A 99 -32.68 -17.01 3.44
CA LYS A 99 -33.73 -16.41 4.26
C LYS A 99 -35.13 -16.42 3.59
N MET A 100 -35.22 -16.87 2.34
CA MET A 100 -36.47 -17.14 1.62
C MET A 100 -36.80 -18.62 1.70
#